data_AF-T0YM23-F1
#
_entry.id   AF-T0YM23-F1
#
_cell.length_a   1.000
_cell.length_b   1.000
_cell.length_c   1.000
_cell.angle_alpha   90.00
_cell.angle_beta   90.00
_cell.angle_gamma   90.00
#
_symmetry.space_group_name_H-M   'P 1'
#
loop_
_entity.id
_entity.type
_entity.pdbx_description
1 polymer ?
#
loop_
_entity_poly.entity_id
_entity_poly.type
_entity_poly.pdbx_seq_one_letter_code
_entity_poly.pdbx_strand_id
1 'polypeptide(L)'
;RQPCSALGDCLQVPPEERETTVLEIQVSVGRTGAVTPLALLEPVLVAGSVVSHVTLHNEDQVRAKDVRVRDRVVIRKAGDVIPELVRVLAEARTEGSRPFLMPKVCPSCRAELIREEGEAVTRCLNPLCPAQVQRRLEHLVSRGALDIDRCGPVILAELVGRGLLRSPAGLFSI
;
A
#
# COMPACT_ATOMS: atom_id res chain seq x y z
N ARG A 1 11.82 30.50 4.25
CA ARG A 1 12.97 30.21 3.36
C ARG A 1 14.24 30.61 4.11
N GLN A 2 14.84 29.71 4.88
CA GLN A 2 16.17 29.96 5.47
C GLN A 2 17.23 29.75 4.38
N PRO A 3 18.25 30.62 4.28
CA PRO A 3 19.27 30.51 3.26
C PRO A 3 20.28 29.42 3.67
N CYS A 4 20.53 28.49 2.76
CA CYS A 4 21.56 27.47 2.89
C CYS A 4 22.93 28.16 2.68
N SER A 5 23.74 28.29 3.73
CA SER A 5 25.10 28.84 3.66
C SER A 5 26.07 27.80 3.09
N ALA A 6 27.00 28.27 2.25
CA ALA A 6 27.86 27.52 1.34
C ALA A 6 29.00 26.67 1.95
N LEU A 7 28.76 26.00 3.09
CA LEU A 7 29.67 25.03 3.73
C LEU A 7 28.92 23.76 4.19
N GLY A 8 27.80 23.44 3.54
CA GLY A 8 26.79 22.53 4.07
C GLY A 8 27.13 21.05 3.99
N ASP A 9 27.87 20.55 4.97
CA ASP A 9 27.56 19.23 5.52
C ASP A 9 26.13 19.30 6.07
N CYS A 10 25.16 19.00 5.20
CA CYS A 10 23.78 18.78 5.60
C CYS A 10 23.81 17.59 6.57
N LEU A 11 23.92 17.86 7.87
CA LEU A 11 23.62 16.92 8.93
C LEU A 11 22.21 16.40 8.66
N GLN A 12 22.12 15.30 7.91
CA GLN A 12 20.90 14.54 7.77
C GLN A 12 20.60 14.03 9.17
N VAL A 13 19.66 14.68 9.84
CA VAL A 13 19.15 14.21 11.12
C VAL A 13 18.68 12.77 10.86
N PRO A 14 19.15 11.79 11.66
CA PRO A 14 18.78 10.40 11.45
C PRO A 14 17.25 10.28 11.48
N PRO A 15 16.66 9.51 10.55
CA PRO A 15 15.22 9.39 10.47
C PRO A 15 14.67 8.84 11.78
N GLU A 16 13.57 9.41 12.25
CA GLU A 16 12.94 9.01 13.51
C GLU A 16 12.40 7.58 13.38
N GLU A 17 13.00 6.65 14.11
CA GLU A 17 12.54 5.27 14.23
C GLU A 17 11.55 5.12 15.40
N ARG A 18 10.48 4.36 15.17
CA ARG A 18 9.46 4.05 16.17
C ARG A 18 9.07 2.59 16.09
N GLU A 19 8.78 2.02 17.24
CA GLU A 19 8.30 0.65 17.36
C GLU A 19 6.77 0.63 17.39
N THR A 20 6.18 -0.35 16.71
CA THR A 20 4.73 -0.60 16.73
C THR A 20 4.45 -2.09 16.48
N THR A 21 3.20 -2.50 16.62
CA THR A 21 2.73 -3.87 16.44
C THR A 21 2.00 -4.01 15.10
N VAL A 22 2.28 -5.07 14.35
CA VAL A 22 1.51 -5.43 13.14
C VAL A 22 0.19 -6.06 13.58
N LEU A 23 -0.94 -5.42 13.27
CA LEU A 23 -2.27 -5.93 13.59
C LEU A 23 -2.75 -6.95 12.57
N GLU A 24 -2.53 -6.66 11.29
CA GLU A 24 -2.97 -7.48 10.17
C GLU A 24 -2.09 -7.19 8.95
N ILE A 25 -1.97 -8.15 8.03
CA ILE A 25 -1.37 -7.91 6.71
C ILE A 25 -2.47 -8.11 5.67
N GLN A 26 -2.85 -7.02 5.02
CA GLN A 26 -3.82 -7.00 3.93
C GLN A 26 -3.11 -6.94 2.59
N VAL A 27 -3.85 -7.17 1.50
CA VAL A 27 -3.32 -6.96 0.14
C VAL A 27 -4.14 -5.91 -0.58
N SER A 28 -3.45 -5.02 -1.27
CA SER A 28 -4.04 -3.98 -2.09
C SER A 28 -3.82 -4.30 -3.57
N VAL A 29 -4.86 -4.15 -4.38
CA VAL A 29 -4.77 -4.33 -5.83
C VAL A 29 -4.64 -2.95 -6.48
N GLY A 30 -3.52 -2.73 -7.16
CA GLY A 30 -3.22 -1.49 -7.87
C GLY A 30 -3.95 -1.39 -9.22
N ARG A 31 -3.80 -0.22 -9.85
CA ARG A 31 -4.42 0.13 -11.14
C ARG A 31 -4.08 -0.84 -12.28
N THR A 32 -2.85 -1.35 -12.30
CA THR A 32 -2.32 -2.30 -13.30
C THR A 32 -2.50 -3.76 -12.89
N GLY A 33 -3.23 -4.02 -11.81
CA GLY A 33 -3.41 -5.37 -11.27
C GLY A 33 -2.31 -5.81 -10.31
N ALA A 34 -1.24 -5.04 -10.12
CA ALA A 34 -0.20 -5.32 -9.14
C ALA A 34 -0.78 -5.49 -7.72
N VAL A 35 -0.50 -6.62 -7.10
CA VAL A 35 -0.95 -6.96 -5.75
C VAL A 35 0.18 -6.66 -4.78
N THR A 36 -0.04 -5.67 -3.92
CA THR A 36 0.95 -5.18 -2.96
C THR A 36 0.50 -5.52 -1.54
N PRO A 37 1.34 -6.20 -0.74
CA PRO A 37 1.04 -6.44 0.66
C PRO A 37 1.20 -5.16 1.48
N LEU A 38 0.26 -4.93 2.40
CA LEU A 38 0.18 -3.78 3.29
C LEU A 38 0.06 -4.27 4.72
N ALA A 39 0.97 -3.88 5.60
CA ALA A 39 0.83 -4.13 7.04
C ALA A 39 -0.02 -3.02 7.66
N LEU A 40 -1.12 -3.40 8.30
CA LEU A 40 -1.84 -2.56 9.25
C LEU A 40 -1.13 -2.61 10.59
N LEU A 41 -0.88 -1.43 11.15
CA LEU A 41 -0.10 -1.24 12.35
C LEU A 41 -0.98 -0.64 13.45
N GLU A 42 -0.59 -0.87 14.69
CA GLU A 42 -1.10 -0.09 15.80
C GLU A 42 -0.71 1.39 15.59
N PRO A 43 -1.68 2.34 15.62
CA PRO A 43 -1.41 3.73 15.31
C PRO A 43 -0.31 4.31 16.19
N VAL A 44 0.77 4.79 15.56
CA VAL A 44 1.94 5.34 16.26
C VAL A 44 2.35 6.68 15.68
N LEU A 45 2.77 7.61 16.54
CA LEU A 45 3.25 8.93 16.12
C LEU A 45 4.71 8.84 15.67
N VAL A 46 4.98 9.16 14.40
CA VAL A 46 6.33 9.19 13.81
C VAL A 46 6.53 10.53 13.11
N ALA A 47 7.53 11.30 13.54
CA ALA A 47 7.86 12.61 12.96
C ALA A 47 6.60 13.49 12.78
N GLY A 48 5.80 13.61 13.84
CA GLY A 48 4.63 14.50 13.87
C GLY A 48 3.38 14.03 13.09
N SER A 49 3.34 12.81 12.54
CA SER A 49 2.09 12.25 12.00
C SER A 49 1.84 10.83 12.49
N VAL A 50 0.56 10.48 12.60
CA VAL A 50 0.13 9.14 13.01
C VAL A 50 0.22 8.20 11.80
N VAL A 51 1.01 7.14 11.94
CA VAL A 51 1.15 6.08 10.94
C VAL A 51 0.32 4.88 11.41
N SER A 52 -0.60 4.44 10.57
CA SER A 52 -1.47 3.27 10.82
C SER A 52 -1.25 2.12 9.85
N HIS A 53 -0.48 2.35 8.77
CA HIS A 53 -0.22 1.35 7.75
C HIS A 53 1.12 1.59 7.06
N VAL A 54 1.73 0.52 6.56
CA VAL A 54 2.99 0.56 5.82
C VAL A 54 2.99 -0.45 4.68
N THR A 55 3.55 -0.05 3.53
CA THR A 55 3.71 -0.95 2.37
C THR A 55 4.85 -1.92 2.60
N LEU A 56 4.62 -3.19 2.26
CA LEU A 56 5.65 -4.23 2.29
C LEU A 56 6.24 -4.49 0.88
N HIS A 57 5.86 -3.68 -0.11
CA HIS A 57 6.29 -3.72 -1.51
C HIS A 57 5.90 -4.98 -2.30
N ASN A 58 6.38 -6.17 -1.90
CA ASN A 58 6.12 -7.44 -2.59
C ASN A 58 6.30 -8.64 -1.64
N GLU A 59 5.95 -9.85 -2.10
CA GLU A 59 6.07 -11.07 -1.29
C GLU A 59 7.52 -11.36 -0.88
N ASP A 60 8.49 -11.11 -1.77
CA ASP A 60 9.90 -11.41 -1.51
C ASP A 60 10.45 -10.56 -0.37
N GLN A 61 10.06 -9.29 -0.29
CA GLN A 61 10.40 -8.38 0.81
C GLN A 61 9.74 -8.80 2.13
N VAL A 62 8.49 -9.26 2.08
CA VAL A 62 7.80 -9.81 3.27
C VAL A 62 8.56 -11.03 3.79
N ARG A 63 9.01 -11.91 2.89
CA ARG A 63 9.77 -13.12 3.23
C ARG A 63 11.18 -12.78 3.72
N ALA A 64 11.85 -11.84 3.08
CA ALA A 64 13.20 -11.40 3.45
C ALA A 64 13.23 -10.75 4.83
N LYS A 65 12.21 -9.94 5.17
CA LYS A 65 12.05 -9.33 6.49
C LYS A 65 11.34 -10.23 7.50
N ASP A 66 10.83 -11.39 7.06
CA ASP A 66 10.00 -12.33 7.83
C ASP A 66 8.91 -11.64 8.64
N VAL A 67 8.14 -10.74 8.02
CA VAL A 67 7.08 -9.98 8.70
C VAL A 67 5.87 -10.88 8.94
N ARG A 68 5.42 -10.96 10.20
CA ARG A 68 4.25 -11.75 10.58
C ARG A 68 3.21 -10.89 11.30
N VAL A 69 1.98 -11.38 11.30
CA VAL A 69 0.89 -10.77 12.06
C VAL A 69 1.21 -10.89 13.55
N ARG A 70 1.01 -9.79 14.31
CA ARG A 70 1.36 -9.59 15.72
C ARG A 70 2.85 -9.43 16.04
N ASP A 71 3.71 -9.33 15.04
CA ASP A 71 5.11 -8.99 15.30
C ASP A 71 5.27 -7.52 15.71
N ARG A 72 6.24 -7.25 16.58
CA ARG A 72 6.74 -5.89 16.81
C ARG A 72 7.71 -5.51 15.71
N VAL A 73 7.52 -4.35 15.13
CA VAL A 73 8.26 -3.86 13.98
C VAL A 73 8.76 -2.45 14.23
N VAL A 74 9.92 -2.15 13.67
CA VAL A 74 10.49 -0.81 13.66
C VAL A 74 10.13 -0.16 12.33
N ILE A 75 9.44 0.97 12.41
CA ILE A 75 9.11 1.80 11.26
C ILE A 75 9.89 3.11 11.33
N ARG A 76 10.15 3.68 10.17
CA ARG A 76 10.68 5.03 10.01
C ARG A 76 9.91 5.74 8.91
N LYS A 77 10.01 7.07 8.84
CA LYS A 77 9.61 7.80 7.65
C LYS A 77 10.83 8.13 6.80
N ALA A 78 10.76 7.83 5.52
CA ALA A 78 11.72 8.35 4.54
C ALA A 78 11.32 9.80 4.23
N GLY A 79 12.06 10.76 4.81
CA GLY A 79 11.63 12.16 4.85
C GLY A 79 10.36 12.35 5.69
N ASP A 80 9.53 13.33 5.34
CA ASP A 80 8.33 13.67 6.12
C ASP A 80 7.05 12.92 5.68
N VAL A 81 7.10 12.09 4.62
CA VAL A 81 5.88 11.66 3.89
C VAL A 81 5.60 10.16 3.94
N ILE A 82 6.56 9.29 3.61
CA ILE A 82 6.26 7.86 3.35
C ILE A 82 6.85 6.99 4.47
N PRO A 83 6.02 6.24 5.21
CA PRO A 83 6.52 5.28 6.19
C PRO A 83 7.12 4.04 5.51
N GLU A 84 8.17 3.50 6.11
CA GLU A 84 8.88 2.29 5.69
C GLU A 84 9.11 1.38 6.90
N LEU A 85 8.88 0.07 6.73
CA LEU A 85 9.24 -0.94 7.72
C LEU A 85 10.73 -1.25 7.60
N VAL A 86 11.51 -0.93 8.64
CA VAL A 86 12.97 -1.11 8.66
C VAL A 86 13.31 -2.57 8.97
N ARG A 87 12.80 -3.08 10.11
CA ARG A 87 13.11 -4.42 10.62
C ARG A 87 12.02 -4.94 11.54
N VAL A 88 11.99 -6.25 11.71
CA VAL A 88 11.14 -6.95 12.69
C VAL A 88 11.97 -7.23 13.94
N LEU A 89 11.39 -7.02 15.12
CA LEU A 89 12.01 -7.37 16.39
C LEU A 89 11.75 -8.85 16.69
N ALA A 90 12.61 -9.70 16.15
CA ALA A 90 12.47 -11.15 16.28
C ALA A 90 12.55 -11.64 17.73
N GLU A 91 13.24 -10.92 18.63
CA GLU A 91 13.32 -11.31 20.04
C GLU A 91 11.98 -11.15 20.78
N ALA A 92 11.11 -10.26 20.30
CA ALA A 92 9.79 -10.02 20.89
C ALA A 92 8.68 -10.87 20.24
N ARG A 93 9.06 -11.81 19.37
CA ARG A 93 8.10 -12.63 18.61
C ARG A 93 7.43 -13.65 19.53
N THR A 94 6.10 -13.70 19.46
CA THR A 94 5.29 -14.68 20.17
C THR A 94 5.35 -16.05 19.49
N GLU A 95 5.39 -17.12 20.28
CA GLU A 95 5.30 -18.49 19.79
C GLU A 95 3.95 -18.72 19.08
N GLY A 96 3.99 -19.19 17.83
CA GLY A 96 2.80 -19.43 17.00
C GLY A 96 2.52 -18.41 15.89
N SER A 97 3.38 -17.41 15.70
CA SER A 97 3.27 -16.49 14.56
C SER A 97 3.48 -17.22 13.23
N ARG A 98 2.52 -17.09 12.31
CA ARG A 98 2.55 -17.74 11.00
C ARG A 98 3.17 -16.80 9.96
N PRO A 99 4.03 -17.32 9.06
CA PRO A 99 4.54 -16.52 7.96
C PRO A 99 3.39 -16.07 7.06
N PHE A 100 3.48 -14.83 6.57
CA PHE A 100 2.54 -14.32 5.59
C PHE A 100 2.73 -15.04 4.25
N LEU A 101 1.63 -15.48 3.66
CA LEU A 101 1.61 -16.05 2.32
C LEU A 101 0.75 -15.15 1.43
N MET A 102 1.28 -14.79 0.26
CA MET A 102 0.50 -14.06 -0.72
C MET A 102 -0.72 -14.90 -1.14
N PRO A 103 -1.94 -14.32 -1.18
CA PRO A 103 -3.11 -15.06 -1.64
C PRO A 103 -2.93 -15.49 -3.10
N LYS A 104 -3.44 -16.68 -3.43
CA LYS A 104 -3.47 -17.18 -4.82
C LYS A 104 -4.64 -16.62 -5.64
N VAL A 105 -5.61 -16.02 -4.97
CA VAL A 105 -6.83 -15.48 -5.57
C VAL A 105 -6.99 -14.01 -5.20
N CYS A 106 -7.45 -13.21 -6.16
CA CYS A 106 -7.65 -11.78 -5.97
C CYS A 106 -8.79 -11.55 -4.96
N PRO A 107 -8.59 -10.75 -3.90
CA PRO A 107 -9.65 -10.49 -2.93
C PRO A 107 -10.83 -9.69 -3.52
N SER A 108 -10.61 -8.97 -4.62
CA SER A 108 -11.64 -8.14 -5.26
C SER A 108 -12.49 -8.91 -6.27
N CYS A 109 -11.86 -9.66 -7.19
CA CYS A 109 -12.58 -10.33 -8.28
C CYS A 109 -12.52 -11.86 -8.23
N ARG A 110 -11.83 -12.44 -7.24
CA ARG A 110 -11.60 -13.89 -7.08
C ARG A 110 -10.87 -14.59 -8.23
N ALA A 111 -10.40 -13.85 -9.23
CA ALA A 111 -9.55 -14.38 -10.29
C ALA A 111 -8.22 -14.87 -9.73
N GLU A 112 -7.59 -15.82 -10.41
CA GLU A 112 -6.26 -16.31 -10.08
C GLU A 112 -5.23 -15.18 -10.18
N LEU A 113 -4.34 -15.12 -9.18
CA LEU A 113 -3.22 -14.21 -9.14
C LEU A 113 -2.00 -14.90 -9.74
N ILE A 114 -1.39 -14.24 -10.72
CA ILE A 114 -0.27 -14.80 -11.47
C ILE A 114 0.96 -13.97 -11.16
N ARG A 115 2.05 -14.67 -10.85
CA ARG A 115 3.40 -14.11 -10.73
C ARG A 115 4.21 -14.71 -11.88
N GLU A 116 4.61 -13.89 -12.84
CA GLU A 116 5.41 -14.36 -13.98
C GLU A 116 6.79 -14.80 -13.50
N GLU A 117 7.37 -15.78 -14.20
CA GLU A 117 8.71 -16.27 -13.89
C GLU A 117 9.74 -15.14 -14.04
N GLY A 118 10.51 -14.89 -12.97
CA GLY A 118 11.50 -13.80 -12.93
C GLY A 118 10.95 -12.46 -12.42
N GLU A 119 9.64 -12.30 -12.24
CA GLU A 119 9.06 -11.11 -11.65
C GLU A 119 8.86 -11.24 -10.13
N ALA A 120 9.08 -10.13 -9.40
CA ALA A 120 8.81 -10.05 -7.96
C ALA A 120 7.34 -9.69 -7.63
N VAL A 121 6.59 -9.18 -8.61
CA VAL A 121 5.24 -8.63 -8.40
C VAL A 121 4.19 -9.62 -8.87
N THR A 122 3.29 -9.98 -7.97
CA THR A 122 2.09 -10.76 -8.31
C THR A 122 1.02 -9.84 -8.89
N ARG A 123 0.35 -10.24 -9.97
CA ARG A 123 -0.68 -9.43 -10.64
C ARG A 123 -2.01 -10.16 -10.83
N CYS A 124 -3.09 -9.39 -10.78
CA CYS A 124 -4.41 -9.78 -11.23
C CYS A 124 -4.55 -9.45 -12.72
N LEU A 125 -4.72 -10.48 -13.57
CA LEU A 125 -4.85 -10.29 -15.02
C LEU A 125 -6.29 -9.95 -15.48
N ASN A 126 -7.28 -9.98 -14.58
CA ASN A 126 -8.65 -9.67 -14.94
C ASN A 126 -8.81 -8.16 -15.22
N PRO A 127 -9.05 -7.73 -16.48
CA PRO A 127 -9.17 -6.32 -16.83
C PRO A 127 -10.42 -5.65 -16.26
N LEU A 128 -11.43 -6.45 -15.90
CA LEU A 128 -12.71 -6.04 -15.31
C LEU A 128 -12.70 -6.17 -13.78
N CYS A 129 -11.54 -6.39 -13.16
CA CYS A 129 -11.42 -6.44 -11.70
C CYS A 129 -11.95 -5.13 -11.07
N PRO A 130 -12.94 -5.19 -10.14
CA PRO A 130 -13.54 -3.99 -9.56
C PRO A 130 -12.50 -3.04 -8.95
N ALA A 131 -11.50 -3.58 -8.23
CA ALA A 131 -10.41 -2.78 -7.68
C ALA A 131 -9.59 -2.08 -8.78
N GLN A 132 -9.30 -2.75 -9.89
CA GLN A 132 -8.57 -2.11 -10.99
C GLN A 132 -9.41 -1.03 -11.68
N VAL A 133 -10.70 -1.30 -11.90
CA VAL A 133 -11.64 -0.34 -12.50
C VAL A 133 -11.74 0.91 -11.63
N GLN A 134 -11.96 0.74 -10.32
CA GLN A 134 -12.01 1.85 -9.36
C GLN A 134 -10.71 2.68 -9.41
N ARG A 135 -9.53 2.05 -9.34
CA ARG A 135 -8.24 2.75 -9.41
C ARG A 135 -8.00 3.47 -10.73
N ARG A 136 -8.47 2.91 -11.85
CA ARG A 136 -8.39 3.57 -13.16
C ARG A 136 -9.31 4.79 -13.22
N LEU A 137 -10.51 4.69 -12.67
CA LEU A 137 -11.45 5.80 -12.53
C LEU A 137 -10.88 6.91 -11.64
N GLU A 138 -10.35 6.56 -10.45
CA GLU A 138 -9.70 7.51 -9.53
C GLU A 138 -8.58 8.28 -10.23
N HIS A 139 -7.77 7.60 -11.03
CA HIS A 139 -6.75 8.25 -11.84
C HIS A 139 -7.33 9.14 -12.93
N LEU A 140 -8.38 8.69 -13.64
CA LEU A 140 -9.00 9.42 -14.73
C LEU A 140 -9.66 10.72 -14.26
N VAL A 141 -10.33 10.72 -13.11
CA VAL A 141 -10.98 11.91 -12.54
C VAL A 141 -10.01 12.84 -11.83
N SER A 142 -8.76 12.41 -11.59
CA SER A 142 -7.78 13.20 -10.87
C SER A 142 -7.42 14.50 -11.61
N ARG A 143 -6.89 15.48 -10.86
CA ARG A 143 -6.46 16.79 -11.40
C ARG A 143 -5.44 16.70 -12.53
N GLY A 144 -4.66 15.61 -12.58
CA GLY A 144 -3.66 15.38 -13.64
C GLY A 144 -4.22 14.71 -14.89
N ALA A 145 -5.53 14.47 -14.96
CA ALA A 145 -6.21 13.79 -16.05
C ALA A 145 -7.40 14.61 -16.55
N LEU A 146 -8.65 14.17 -16.32
CA LEU A 146 -9.84 14.91 -16.76
C LEU A 146 -10.30 16.00 -15.79
N ASP A 147 -9.70 16.09 -14.60
CA ASP A 147 -10.01 17.10 -13.58
C ASP A 147 -11.52 17.20 -13.26
N ILE A 148 -12.15 16.06 -12.97
CA ILE A 148 -13.59 16.00 -12.68
C ILE A 148 -13.81 16.26 -11.19
N ASP A 149 -14.19 17.49 -10.88
CA ASP A 149 -14.52 17.91 -9.54
C ASP A 149 -15.67 17.11 -8.92
N ARG A 150 -15.62 16.96 -7.59
CA ARG A 150 -16.62 16.25 -6.76
C ARG A 150 -16.77 14.75 -7.04
N CYS A 151 -15.95 14.16 -7.93
CA CYS A 151 -15.91 12.71 -8.15
C CYS A 151 -14.79 12.07 -7.32
N GLY A 152 -15.03 11.90 -6.01
CA GLY A 152 -14.04 11.35 -5.08
C GLY A 152 -13.99 9.81 -5.04
N PRO A 153 -12.96 9.23 -4.40
CA PRO A 153 -12.78 7.78 -4.29
C PRO A 153 -13.97 7.06 -3.63
N VAL A 154 -14.66 7.71 -2.68
CA VAL A 154 -15.85 7.16 -2.02
C VAL A 154 -17.01 6.98 -2.99
N ILE A 155 -17.28 7.98 -3.83
CA ILE A 155 -18.36 7.93 -4.84
C ILE A 155 -18.03 6.88 -5.89
N LEU A 156 -16.78 6.86 -6.37
CA LEU A 156 -16.33 5.87 -7.34
C LEU A 156 -16.42 4.44 -6.80
N ALA A 157 -16.02 4.22 -5.55
CA ALA A 157 -16.13 2.92 -4.89
C ALA A 157 -17.60 2.46 -4.83
N GLU A 158 -18.53 3.36 -4.51
CA GLU A 158 -19.97 3.05 -4.46
C GLU A 158 -20.53 2.70 -5.85
N LEU A 159 -20.20 3.50 -6.87
CA LEU A 159 -20.67 3.28 -8.24
C LEU A 159 -20.13 1.97 -8.83
N VAL A 160 -18.87 1.65 -8.56
CA VAL A 160 -18.26 0.37 -8.97
C VAL A 160 -18.86 -0.79 -8.17
N GLY A 161 -19.05 -0.63 -6.85
CA GLY A 161 -19.62 -1.64 -5.97
C GLY A 161 -21.05 -2.02 -6.35
N ARG A 162 -21.85 -1.04 -6.81
CA ARG A 162 -23.20 -1.27 -7.36
C ARG A 162 -23.21 -1.79 -8.79
N GLY A 163 -22.05 -1.91 -9.44
CA GLY A 163 -21.92 -2.37 -10.82
C GLY A 163 -22.42 -1.38 -11.88
N LEU A 164 -22.64 -0.11 -11.49
CA LEU A 164 -23.03 1.01 -12.38
C LEU A 164 -21.85 1.45 -13.24
N LEU A 165 -20.64 1.42 -12.67
CA LEU A 165 -19.39 1.65 -13.40
C LEU A 165 -18.58 0.36 -13.52
N ARG A 166 -18.45 -0.15 -14.75
CA ARG A 166 -17.65 -1.35 -15.08
C ARG A 166 -16.40 -1.03 -15.89
N SER A 167 -16.33 0.17 -16.45
CA SER A 167 -15.20 0.64 -17.24
C SER A 167 -15.10 2.16 -17.14
N PRO A 168 -13.92 2.75 -17.45
CA PRO A 168 -13.77 4.19 -17.49
C PRO A 168 -14.70 4.88 -18.50
N ALA A 169 -15.01 4.23 -19.61
CA ALA A 169 -15.95 4.75 -20.61
C ALA A 169 -17.37 4.91 -20.05
N GLY A 170 -17.76 4.08 -19.09
CA GLY A 170 -19.06 4.17 -18.42
C GLY A 170 -19.27 5.51 -17.71
N LEU A 171 -18.21 6.25 -17.38
CA LEU A 171 -18.31 7.56 -16.73
C LEU A 171 -19.07 8.59 -17.59
N PHE A 172 -18.98 8.48 -18.92
CA PHE A 172 -19.63 9.42 -19.86
C PHE A 172 -21.08 9.04 -20.19
N SER A 173 -21.56 7.90 -19.69
CA SER A 173 -22.91 7.41 -19.94
C SER A 173 -23.87 7.64 -18.77
N ILE A 174 -23.41 8.30 -17.71
CA ILE A 174 -24.20 8.64 -16.51
C ILE A 174 -24.40 10.15 -16.49
#